data_AF-A0A804PQ68-F1
#
_entry.id   AF-A0A804PQ68-F1
#
_cell.length_a   1.000
_cell.length_b   1.000
_cell.length_c   1.000
_cell.angle_alpha   90.00
_cell.angle_beta   90.00
_cell.angle_gamma   90.00
#
_symmetry.space_group_name_H-M   'P 1'
#
loop_
_entity.id
_entity.type
_entity.pdbx_description
1 polymer ?
#
loop_
_entity_poly.entity_id
_entity_poly.type
_entity_poly.pdbx_seq_one_letter_code
_entity_poly.pdbx_strand_id
1 'polypeptide(L)'
;MKMIDEVHARKGKIKAFTSYCGGLPSPAAANNLLAYKFSWNPAGALRSGKNPAVYKFLGETIHVDGFSEIMATLTKIGFFDAANHPLMEDTNRPTHKGFLDELLNNISTTNTDFDIEASDGYDDELIARLLKFGHCKDTEIAVKTVKTIKFLGLYEETQIPTGCSSPFDVICQRMEQRMAYGHNEQDMVLLHHEVEVEYPDGQPTEKHQATLLEFGKVENGRSTTAMALTVAIATDERSDQASATGNLHSSIGDLGVVRHQAD
;
A
#
# COMPACT_ATOMS: atom_id res chain seq x y z
N MET A 1 21.96 7.66 -11.81
CA MET A 1 20.65 8.34 -12.05
C MET A 1 21.00 9.67 -12.66
N LYS A 2 20.48 10.02 -13.85
CA LYS A 2 21.01 11.13 -14.68
C LYS A 2 21.39 12.38 -13.89
N MET A 3 20.52 12.86 -13.00
CA MET A 3 20.78 14.03 -12.15
C MET A 3 21.99 13.86 -11.20
N ILE A 4 22.11 12.70 -10.54
CA ILE A 4 23.26 12.39 -9.67
C ILE A 4 24.54 12.28 -10.51
N ASP A 5 24.45 11.66 -11.68
CA ASP A 5 25.58 11.46 -12.58
C ASP A 5 26.12 12.82 -13.09
N GLU A 6 25.23 13.75 -13.43
CA GLU A 6 25.55 15.14 -13.79
C GLU A 6 26.18 15.92 -12.63
N VAL A 7 25.69 15.72 -11.41
CA VAL A 7 26.25 16.32 -10.20
C VAL A 7 27.68 15.84 -9.96
N HIS A 8 27.90 14.53 -10.02
CA HIS A 8 29.22 13.93 -9.86
C HIS A 8 30.19 14.35 -10.98
N ALA A 9 29.72 14.47 -12.23
CA ALA A 9 30.52 14.97 -13.35
C ALA A 9 31.04 16.41 -13.12
N ARG A 10 30.24 17.24 -12.44
CA ARG A 10 30.61 18.59 -11.98
C ARG A 10 31.39 18.61 -10.65
N LYS A 11 31.80 17.44 -10.13
CA LYS A 11 32.45 17.25 -8.82
C LYS A 11 31.61 17.73 -7.62
N GLY A 12 30.30 17.83 -7.78
CA GLY A 12 29.38 18.13 -6.70
C GLY A 12 29.22 16.94 -5.76
N LYS A 13 28.88 17.23 -4.51
CA LYS A 13 28.55 16.24 -3.48
C LYS A 13 27.06 16.30 -3.15
N ILE A 14 26.40 15.15 -3.15
CA ILE A 14 25.00 15.03 -2.74
C ILE A 14 24.93 15.20 -1.21
N LYS A 15 24.30 16.29 -0.76
CA LYS A 15 24.03 16.57 0.66
C LYS A 15 22.79 15.82 1.14
N ALA A 16 21.74 15.86 0.33
CA ALA A 16 20.47 15.19 0.60
C ALA A 16 19.89 14.66 -0.70
N PHE A 17 19.26 13.49 -0.59
CA PHE A 17 18.45 12.92 -1.65
C PHE A 17 17.12 12.50 -1.05
N THR A 18 16.02 12.95 -1.63
CA THR A 18 14.68 12.56 -1.22
C THR A 18 13.89 12.16 -2.45
N SER A 19 13.23 11.00 -2.38
CA SER A 19 12.46 10.45 -3.48
C SER A 19 11.11 9.97 -2.97
N TYR A 20 10.05 10.53 -3.54
CA TYR A 20 8.68 10.14 -3.28
C TYR A 20 8.10 9.48 -4.53
N CYS A 21 7.39 8.37 -4.37
CA CYS A 21 6.70 7.69 -5.45
C CYS A 21 5.36 7.15 -4.95
N GLY A 22 4.32 7.20 -5.78
CA GLY A 22 3.03 6.61 -5.47
C GLY A 22 2.14 6.44 -6.70
N GLY A 23 1.49 5.28 -6.79
CA GLY A 23 0.31 5.07 -7.63
C GLY A 23 -0.93 5.28 -6.78
N LEU A 24 -1.67 6.34 -7.08
CA LEU A 24 -2.78 6.84 -6.26
C LEU A 24 -4.01 7.04 -7.14
N PRO A 25 -5.23 7.07 -6.57
CA PRO A 25 -6.35 7.67 -7.29
C PRO A 25 -6.04 9.14 -7.57
N SER A 26 -6.52 9.65 -8.71
CA SER A 26 -6.52 11.09 -8.96
C SER A 26 -7.24 11.83 -7.82
N PRO A 27 -6.96 13.13 -7.57
CA PRO A 27 -7.63 13.88 -6.51
C PRO A 27 -9.17 13.82 -6.59
N ALA A 28 -9.74 13.74 -7.80
CA ALA A 28 -11.18 13.59 -8.02
C ALA A 28 -11.71 12.18 -7.68
N ALA A 29 -10.87 11.13 -7.82
CA ALA A 29 -11.22 9.75 -7.55
C ALA A 29 -10.90 9.30 -6.10
N ALA A 30 -10.17 10.10 -5.32
CA ALA A 30 -9.77 9.83 -3.94
C ALA A 30 -10.94 10.04 -2.94
N ASN A 31 -12.08 9.37 -3.18
CA ASN A 31 -13.37 9.64 -2.56
C ASN A 31 -13.80 8.58 -1.53
N ASN A 32 -12.85 7.84 -0.94
CA ASN A 32 -13.13 6.84 0.10
C ASN A 32 -12.32 7.08 1.38
N LEU A 33 -12.66 6.34 2.45
CA LEU A 33 -12.08 6.51 3.80
C LEU A 33 -10.56 6.33 3.85
N LEU A 34 -9.98 5.57 2.93
CA LEU A 34 -8.53 5.32 2.86
C LEU A 34 -7.84 6.21 1.82
N ALA A 35 -8.60 7.03 1.08
CA ALA A 35 -8.13 7.83 -0.06
C ALA A 35 -7.27 7.02 -1.06
N TYR A 36 -7.57 5.72 -1.21
CA TYR A 36 -6.78 4.79 -2.03
C TYR A 36 -7.67 3.84 -2.81
N LYS A 37 -7.25 3.45 -4.02
CA LYS A 37 -7.97 2.51 -4.88
C LYS A 37 -7.02 1.52 -5.53
N PHE A 38 -7.49 0.31 -5.71
CA PHE A 38 -6.74 -0.78 -6.31
C PHE A 38 -7.10 -0.94 -7.80
N SER A 39 -6.07 -0.90 -8.64
CA SER A 39 -6.15 -1.34 -10.05
C SER A 39 -5.49 -2.71 -10.27
N TRP A 40 -5.05 -3.35 -9.18
CA TRP A 40 -4.30 -4.60 -9.13
C TRP A 40 -4.54 -5.29 -7.78
N ASN A 41 -4.08 -6.54 -7.64
CA ASN A 41 -4.30 -7.33 -6.43
C ASN A 41 -3.79 -6.60 -5.15
N PRO A 42 -4.65 -6.31 -4.16
CA PRO A 42 -4.27 -5.60 -2.93
C PRO A 42 -3.14 -6.24 -2.12
N ALA A 43 -2.88 -7.54 -2.30
CA ALA A 43 -1.90 -8.30 -1.54
C ALA A 43 -0.51 -7.67 -1.53
N GLY A 44 -0.02 -7.15 -2.66
CA GLY A 44 1.32 -6.54 -2.69
C GLY A 44 1.39 -5.21 -1.93
N ALA A 45 0.31 -4.42 -1.96
CA ALA A 45 0.23 -3.16 -1.22
C ALA A 45 0.12 -3.42 0.29
N LEU A 46 -0.67 -4.42 0.70
CA LEU A 46 -0.76 -4.82 2.10
C LEU A 46 0.57 -5.37 2.62
N ARG A 47 1.25 -6.22 1.84
CA ARG A 47 2.57 -6.77 2.22
C ARG A 47 3.63 -5.68 2.33
N SER A 48 3.67 -4.75 1.37
CA SER A 48 4.63 -3.64 1.40
C SER A 48 4.34 -2.64 2.53
N GLY A 49 3.06 -2.35 2.80
CA GLY A 49 2.64 -1.48 3.89
C GLY A 49 3.05 -2.00 5.27
N LYS A 50 3.16 -3.32 5.45
CA LYS A 50 3.63 -3.94 6.69
C LYS A 50 5.14 -3.79 6.93
N ASN A 51 5.93 -3.57 5.88
CA ASN A 51 7.38 -3.53 6.00
C ASN A 51 7.81 -2.28 6.79
N PRO A 52 8.74 -2.41 7.75
CA PRO A 52 9.33 -1.26 8.40
C PRO A 52 10.17 -0.46 7.40
N ALA A 53 10.26 0.85 7.62
CA ALA A 53 11.11 1.74 6.85
C ALA A 53 12.27 2.25 7.71
N VAL A 54 13.43 2.42 7.09
CA VAL A 54 14.61 3.04 7.69
C VAL A 54 15.15 4.08 6.73
N TYR A 55 15.33 5.31 7.19
CA TYR A 55 15.89 6.40 6.40
C TYR A 55 16.85 7.25 7.23
N LYS A 56 17.66 8.06 6.55
CA LYS A 56 18.53 9.06 7.20
C LYS A 56 17.91 10.44 7.09
N PHE A 57 17.89 11.17 8.19
CA PHE A 57 17.42 12.56 8.25
C PHE A 57 18.34 13.36 9.16
N LEU A 58 18.90 14.46 8.65
CA LEU A 58 19.86 15.30 9.37
C LEU A 58 21.02 14.53 10.02
N GLY A 59 21.48 13.46 9.36
CA GLY A 59 22.57 12.60 9.83
C GLY A 59 22.15 11.49 10.81
N GLU A 60 20.91 11.52 11.31
CA GLU A 60 20.36 10.49 12.19
C GLU A 60 19.63 9.40 11.40
N THR A 61 19.72 8.16 11.88
CA THR A 61 18.95 7.04 11.32
C THR A 61 17.60 6.96 12.01
N ILE A 62 16.52 7.15 11.25
CA ILE A 62 15.15 7.08 11.75
C ILE A 62 14.52 5.74 11.33
N HIS A 63 13.91 5.08 12.29
CA HIS A 63 13.13 3.85 12.09
C HIS A 63 11.64 4.19 12.17
N VAL A 64 10.85 3.70 11.20
CA VAL A 64 9.40 3.86 11.16
C VAL A 64 8.77 2.49 10.98
N ASP A 65 7.84 2.15 11.87
CA ASP A 65 7.07 0.92 11.76
C ASP A 65 6.12 0.98 10.55
N GLY A 66 5.87 -0.19 9.95
CA GLY A 66 4.88 -0.30 8.89
C GLY A 66 3.46 -0.06 9.38
N PHE A 67 2.57 0.18 8.42
CA PHE A 67 1.13 0.42 8.58
C PHE A 67 0.73 1.67 9.37
N SER A 68 -0.38 2.28 8.92
CA SER A 68 -1.07 3.28 9.73
C SER A 68 -1.75 2.63 10.94
N GLU A 69 -2.17 3.43 11.91
CA GLU A 69 -2.80 2.95 13.13
C GLU A 69 -4.04 2.07 12.86
N ILE A 70 -4.85 2.43 11.85
CA ILE A 70 -6.02 1.64 11.41
C ILE A 70 -5.59 0.26 10.88
N MET A 71 -4.57 0.24 10.02
CA MET A 71 -4.06 -1.03 9.45
C MET A 71 -3.35 -1.87 10.52
N ALA A 72 -2.70 -1.24 11.51
CA ALA A 72 -2.15 -1.92 12.67
C ALA A 72 -3.26 -2.55 13.53
N THR A 73 -4.40 -1.89 13.72
CA THR A 73 -5.56 -2.48 14.39
C THR A 73 -6.14 -3.66 13.61
N LEU A 74 -6.29 -3.57 12.28
CA LEU A 74 -6.72 -4.70 11.43
C LEU A 74 -5.72 -5.87 11.47
N THR A 75 -4.42 -5.57 11.55
CA THR A 75 -3.36 -6.57 11.76
C THR A 75 -3.59 -7.30 13.07
N LYS A 76 -3.83 -6.55 14.16
CA LYS A 76 -4.05 -7.13 15.48
C LYS A 76 -5.32 -7.96 15.53
N ILE A 77 -6.38 -7.61 14.81
CA ILE A 77 -7.61 -8.44 14.73
C ILE A 77 -7.33 -9.79 14.04
N GLY A 78 -6.26 -9.88 13.24
CA GLY A 78 -5.87 -11.12 12.55
C GLY A 78 -6.18 -11.14 11.06
N PHE A 79 -6.70 -10.05 10.48
CA PHE A 79 -7.03 -10.00 9.05
C PHE A 79 -5.83 -10.16 8.11
N PHE A 80 -4.60 -9.98 8.60
CA PHE A 80 -3.39 -10.16 7.79
C PHE A 80 -2.66 -11.47 8.05
N ASP A 81 -3.33 -12.45 8.66
CA ASP A 81 -2.87 -13.82 8.68
C ASP A 81 -3.16 -14.52 7.34
N ALA A 82 -2.11 -15.09 6.74
CA ALA A 82 -2.16 -15.79 5.47
C ALA A 82 -2.32 -17.31 5.63
N ALA A 83 -2.37 -17.82 6.86
CA ALA A 83 -2.65 -19.23 7.12
C ALA A 83 -4.12 -19.57 6.78
N ASN A 84 -4.34 -20.79 6.29
CA ASN A 84 -5.70 -21.29 6.07
C ASN A 84 -6.46 -21.31 7.40
N HIS A 85 -7.71 -20.85 7.38
CA HIS A 85 -8.57 -20.81 8.56
C HIS A 85 -9.58 -21.96 8.50
N PRO A 86 -9.81 -22.73 9.60
CA PRO A 86 -10.73 -23.87 9.60
C PRO A 86 -12.14 -23.55 9.08
N LEU A 87 -12.72 -22.41 9.45
CA LEU A 87 -14.03 -21.95 8.95
C LEU A 87 -14.10 -21.75 7.42
N MET A 88 -12.96 -21.69 6.72
CA MET A 88 -12.89 -21.58 5.26
C MET A 88 -12.85 -22.96 4.58
N GLU A 89 -12.72 -24.06 5.32
CA GLU A 89 -12.76 -25.42 4.79
C GLU A 89 -14.19 -26.01 4.84
N ASP A 90 -15.09 -25.37 5.61
CA ASP A 90 -16.47 -25.81 5.77
C ASP A 90 -17.35 -25.59 4.54
N THR A 91 -18.31 -26.50 4.34
CA THR A 91 -19.37 -26.33 3.32
C THR A 91 -20.28 -25.15 3.64
N ASN A 92 -20.54 -24.90 4.93
CA ASN A 92 -21.31 -23.77 5.42
C ASN A 92 -20.39 -22.62 5.82
N ARG A 93 -19.90 -21.89 4.81
CA ARG A 93 -18.98 -20.76 5.01
C ARG A 93 -19.64 -19.63 5.81
N PRO A 94 -18.90 -18.95 6.70
CA PRO A 94 -19.44 -17.86 7.51
C PRO A 94 -19.76 -16.61 6.66
N THR A 95 -20.59 -15.72 7.20
CA THR A 95 -20.73 -14.36 6.71
C THR A 95 -19.48 -13.54 7.03
N HIS A 96 -19.26 -12.41 6.35
CA HIS A 96 -18.14 -11.53 6.69
C HIS A 96 -18.20 -11.08 8.14
N LYS A 97 -19.39 -10.71 8.63
CA LYS A 97 -19.63 -10.40 10.03
C LYS A 97 -19.33 -11.57 10.96
N GLY A 98 -19.85 -12.76 10.68
CA GLY A 98 -19.60 -13.94 11.51
C GLY A 98 -18.11 -14.27 11.61
N PHE A 99 -17.36 -14.06 10.53
CA PHE A 99 -15.92 -14.23 10.54
C PHE A 99 -15.17 -13.11 11.27
N LEU A 100 -15.65 -11.86 11.21
CA LEU A 100 -15.12 -10.76 12.03
C LEU A 100 -15.32 -11.05 13.53
N ASP A 101 -16.51 -11.53 13.93
CA ASP A 101 -16.81 -11.90 15.31
C ASP A 101 -15.88 -13.03 15.80
N GLU A 102 -15.64 -14.06 14.97
CA GLU A 102 -14.66 -15.11 15.24
C GLU A 102 -13.25 -14.55 15.48
N LEU A 103 -12.77 -13.68 14.59
CA LEU A 103 -11.43 -13.10 14.69
C LEU A 103 -11.28 -12.22 15.94
N LEU A 104 -12.31 -11.47 16.32
CA LEU A 104 -12.31 -10.65 17.53
C LEU A 104 -12.26 -11.50 18.81
N ASN A 105 -12.86 -12.70 18.80
CA ASN A 105 -12.94 -13.58 19.95
C ASN A 105 -11.69 -14.47 20.11
N ASN A 106 -11.10 -14.95 19.00
CA ASN A 106 -9.96 -15.87 19.03
C ASN A 106 -8.69 -15.30 19.66
N ILE A 107 -8.61 -13.99 19.84
CA ILE A 107 -7.44 -13.33 20.43
C ILE A 107 -7.53 -13.26 21.96
N SER A 108 -8.67 -13.64 22.56
CA SER A 108 -8.85 -13.69 24.01
C SER A 108 -9.13 -15.10 24.53
N THR A 109 -8.07 -15.84 24.85
CA THR A 109 -8.13 -16.99 25.78
C THR A 109 -8.28 -16.53 27.24
N THR A 110 -9.22 -15.62 27.51
CA THR A 110 -9.69 -15.35 28.87
C THR A 110 -11.21 -15.38 28.87
N ASN A 111 -11.75 -16.52 29.31
CA ASN A 111 -13.15 -16.68 29.68
C ASN A 111 -13.51 -15.57 30.68
N THR A 112 -14.15 -14.52 30.20
CA THR A 112 -14.85 -13.56 31.04
C THR A 112 -16.25 -13.46 30.46
N ASP A 113 -17.26 -13.81 31.25
CA ASP A 113 -18.66 -13.64 30.87
C ASP A 113 -18.90 -12.15 30.52
N PHE A 114 -19.46 -11.89 29.34
CA PHE A 114 -19.72 -10.55 28.85
C PHE A 114 -21.20 -10.19 29.02
N ASP A 115 -21.51 -9.38 30.03
CA ASP A 115 -22.70 -8.52 29.99
C ASP A 115 -22.36 -7.30 29.14
N ILE A 116 -22.66 -7.37 27.83
CA ILE A 116 -22.68 -6.17 26.99
C ILE A 116 -23.98 -5.47 27.33
N GLU A 117 -23.91 -4.46 28.21
CA GLU A 117 -25.01 -3.50 28.35
C GLU A 117 -25.28 -2.91 26.97
N ALA A 118 -26.51 -3.11 26.49
CA ALA A 118 -26.96 -2.69 25.18
C ALA A 118 -26.76 -1.18 25.02
N SER A 119 -25.66 -0.80 24.37
CA SER A 119 -25.52 0.52 23.78
C SER A 119 -26.40 0.59 22.55
N ASP A 120 -27.17 1.67 22.39
CA ASP A 120 -28.20 1.85 21.36
C ASP A 120 -27.66 1.86 19.90
N GLY A 121 -26.37 1.62 19.69
CA GLY A 121 -25.75 1.49 18.37
C GLY A 121 -24.73 0.34 18.32
N TYR A 122 -24.86 -0.54 17.32
CA TYR A 122 -23.88 -1.62 17.06
C TYR A 122 -22.43 -1.11 16.89
N ASP A 123 -22.26 0.14 16.44
CA ASP A 123 -20.94 0.77 16.36
C ASP A 123 -20.26 0.88 17.72
N ASP A 124 -21.02 1.19 18.77
CA ASP A 124 -20.50 1.32 20.13
C ASP A 124 -20.02 -0.03 20.67
N GLU A 125 -20.74 -1.10 20.34
CA GLU A 125 -20.35 -2.47 20.70
C GLU A 125 -19.00 -2.83 20.05
N LEU A 126 -18.85 -2.58 18.74
CA LEU A 126 -17.60 -2.90 18.04
C LEU A 126 -16.44 -2.03 18.54
N ILE A 127 -16.68 -0.74 18.81
CA ILE A 127 -15.69 0.17 19.41
C ILE A 127 -15.26 -0.37 20.79
N ALA A 128 -16.23 -0.74 21.64
CA ALA A 128 -15.96 -1.28 22.96
C ALA A 128 -15.14 -2.57 22.89
N ARG A 129 -15.45 -3.48 21.96
CA ARG A 129 -14.67 -4.70 21.72
C ARG A 129 -13.24 -4.39 21.27
N LEU A 130 -13.04 -3.45 20.34
CA LEU A 130 -11.70 -3.07 19.86
C LEU A 130 -10.82 -2.50 20.99
N LEU A 131 -11.40 -1.68 21.87
CA LEU A 131 -10.70 -1.12 23.03
C LEU A 131 -10.45 -2.16 24.11
N LYS A 132 -11.47 -2.96 24.47
CA LYS A 132 -11.40 -3.97 25.54
C LYS A 132 -10.37 -5.06 25.23
N PHE A 133 -10.29 -5.51 23.99
CA PHE A 133 -9.32 -6.54 23.58
C PHE A 133 -7.93 -5.98 23.22
N GLY A 134 -7.68 -4.67 23.40
CA GLY A 134 -6.36 -4.07 23.18
C GLY A 134 -5.93 -3.95 21.71
N HIS A 135 -6.86 -4.14 20.77
CA HIS A 135 -6.62 -3.92 19.34
C HIS A 135 -6.33 -2.44 19.05
N CYS A 136 -6.94 -1.55 19.81
CA CYS A 136 -6.78 -0.11 19.70
C CYS A 136 -6.53 0.53 21.08
N LYS A 137 -5.70 1.57 21.14
CA LYS A 137 -5.41 2.30 22.39
C LYS A 137 -6.25 3.57 22.55
N ASP A 138 -6.80 4.07 21.45
CA ASP A 138 -7.39 5.39 21.36
C ASP A 138 -8.80 5.29 20.74
N THR A 139 -9.77 5.97 21.35
CA THR A 139 -11.16 5.92 20.93
C THR A 139 -11.36 6.51 19.53
N GLU A 140 -10.60 7.55 19.15
CA GLU A 140 -10.67 8.13 17.81
C GLU A 140 -10.21 7.13 16.75
N ILE A 141 -9.10 6.43 17.00
CA ILE A 141 -8.61 5.36 16.12
C ILE A 141 -9.62 4.21 16.06
N ALA A 142 -10.24 3.83 17.19
CA ALA A 142 -11.26 2.79 17.22
C ALA A 142 -12.47 3.17 16.35
N VAL A 143 -12.98 4.41 16.47
CA VAL A 143 -14.08 4.93 15.64
C VAL A 143 -13.72 4.91 14.15
N LYS A 144 -12.51 5.37 13.78
CA LYS A 144 -12.02 5.32 12.38
C LYS A 144 -11.89 3.88 11.88
N THR A 145 -11.47 2.96 12.74
CA THR A 145 -11.35 1.54 12.41
C THR A 145 -12.72 0.91 12.16
N VAL A 146 -13.72 1.15 13.00
CA VAL A 146 -15.09 0.65 12.79
C VAL A 146 -15.67 1.17 11.48
N LYS A 147 -15.49 2.46 11.17
CA LYS A 147 -15.87 3.03 9.87
C LYS A 147 -15.18 2.31 8.70
N THR A 148 -13.89 1.98 8.86
CA THR A 148 -13.12 1.23 7.85
C THR A 148 -13.62 -0.20 7.69
N ILE A 149 -13.90 -0.92 8.78
CA ILE A 149 -14.48 -2.28 8.78
C ILE A 149 -15.81 -2.28 8.02
N LYS A 150 -16.68 -1.31 8.30
CA LYS A 150 -17.96 -1.15 7.61
C LYS A 150 -17.78 -0.82 6.12
N PHE A 151 -16.86 0.08 5.78
CA PHE A 151 -16.58 0.46 4.40
C PHE A 151 -16.04 -0.69 3.56
N LEU A 152 -15.13 -1.48 4.11
CA LEU A 152 -14.65 -2.71 3.48
C LEU A 152 -15.74 -3.80 3.47
N GLY A 153 -16.87 -3.57 4.15
CA GLY A 153 -17.98 -4.50 4.34
C GLY A 153 -17.56 -5.82 4.98
N LEU A 154 -16.57 -5.75 5.87
CA LEU A 154 -16.21 -6.83 6.79
C LEU A 154 -17.30 -7.07 7.84
N TYR A 155 -18.28 -6.16 7.93
CA TYR A 155 -19.43 -6.26 8.80
C TYR A 155 -20.72 -6.71 8.08
N GLU A 156 -20.62 -7.16 6.83
CA GLU A 156 -21.80 -7.57 6.05
C GLU A 156 -22.22 -9.02 6.34
N GLU A 157 -23.52 -9.28 6.21
CA GLU A 157 -24.11 -10.63 6.35
C GLU A 157 -23.98 -11.48 5.08
N THR A 158 -23.15 -11.06 4.11
CA THR A 158 -22.88 -11.82 2.89
C THR A 158 -21.86 -12.93 3.17
N GLN A 159 -22.08 -14.11 2.59
CA GLN A 159 -21.18 -15.25 2.73
C GLN A 159 -19.80 -14.99 2.11
N ILE A 160 -18.74 -15.47 2.76
CA ILE A 160 -17.38 -15.43 2.21
C ILE A 160 -17.29 -16.36 1.00
N PRO A 161 -16.83 -15.89 -0.17
CA PRO A 161 -16.71 -16.72 -1.36
C PRO A 161 -15.71 -17.88 -1.21
N THR A 162 -15.91 -18.94 -1.99
CA THR A 162 -15.11 -20.18 -1.96
C THR A 162 -13.64 -19.99 -2.36
N GLY A 163 -13.29 -18.87 -2.98
CA GLY A 163 -11.91 -18.55 -3.37
C GLY A 163 -11.03 -18.04 -2.21
N CYS A 164 -11.59 -17.73 -1.04
CA CYS A 164 -10.82 -17.29 0.11
C CYS A 164 -10.47 -18.48 1.01
N SER A 165 -9.20 -18.69 1.37
CA SER A 165 -8.80 -19.74 2.33
C SER A 165 -8.28 -19.18 3.65
N SER A 166 -7.83 -17.94 3.67
CA SER A 166 -7.24 -17.27 4.83
C SER A 166 -7.92 -15.92 5.17
N PRO A 167 -7.73 -15.37 6.39
CA PRO A 167 -8.14 -14.00 6.70
C PRO A 167 -7.58 -12.98 5.71
N PHE A 168 -6.33 -13.17 5.26
CA PHE A 168 -5.67 -12.33 4.28
C PHE A 168 -6.41 -12.33 2.93
N ASP A 169 -6.90 -13.47 2.47
CA ASP A 169 -7.67 -13.55 1.22
C ASP A 169 -9.01 -12.84 1.34
N VAL A 170 -9.68 -12.96 2.50
CA VAL A 170 -10.95 -12.28 2.78
C VAL A 170 -10.75 -10.77 2.69
N ILE A 171 -9.78 -10.20 3.41
CA ILE A 171 -9.56 -8.76 3.38
C ILE A 171 -9.07 -8.27 2.01
N CYS A 172 -8.22 -9.04 1.30
CA CYS A 172 -7.79 -8.71 -0.06
C CYS A 172 -8.97 -8.64 -1.02
N GLN A 173 -9.84 -9.64 -1.02
CA GLN A 173 -11.04 -9.63 -1.84
C GLN A 173 -11.94 -8.44 -1.52
N ARG A 174 -12.17 -8.16 -0.24
CA ARG A 174 -13.02 -7.05 0.19
C ARG A 174 -12.45 -5.70 -0.23
N MET A 175 -11.13 -5.52 -0.12
CA MET A 175 -10.45 -4.32 -0.61
C MET A 175 -10.53 -4.21 -2.13
N GLU A 176 -10.32 -5.30 -2.86
CA GLU A 176 -10.43 -5.31 -4.33
C GLU A 176 -11.83 -4.89 -4.80
N GLN A 177 -12.89 -5.38 -4.14
CA GLN A 177 -14.28 -5.04 -4.49
C GLN A 177 -14.66 -3.61 -4.07
N ARG A 178 -14.30 -3.20 -2.84
CA ARG A 178 -14.76 -1.93 -2.25
C ARG A 178 -13.89 -0.74 -2.60
N MET A 179 -12.68 -0.98 -3.07
CA MET A 179 -11.71 0.06 -3.44
C MET A 179 -11.32 -0.04 -4.91
N ALA A 180 -12.17 -0.63 -5.77
CA ALA A 180 -12.00 -0.60 -7.21
C ALA A 180 -12.24 0.82 -7.78
N TYR A 181 -11.63 1.09 -8.94
CA TYR A 181 -11.95 2.27 -9.74
C TYR A 181 -13.32 2.11 -10.43
N GLY A 182 -14.12 3.17 -10.41
CA GLY A 182 -15.30 3.31 -11.25
C GLY A 182 -14.93 3.54 -12.72
N HIS A 183 -15.92 3.40 -13.61
CA HIS A 183 -15.72 3.45 -15.07
C HIS A 183 -15.03 4.73 -15.58
N ASN A 184 -15.26 5.87 -14.91
CA ASN A 184 -14.75 7.18 -15.30
C ASN A 184 -13.66 7.72 -14.35
N GLU A 185 -13.18 6.89 -13.44
CA GLU A 185 -12.18 7.31 -12.46
C GLU A 185 -10.77 7.06 -12.98
N GLN A 186 -9.88 8.01 -12.75
CA GLN A 186 -8.49 7.94 -13.17
C GLN A 186 -7.58 7.67 -11.98
N ASP A 187 -6.58 6.83 -12.18
CA ASP A 187 -5.40 6.78 -11.32
C ASP A 187 -4.40 7.88 -11.71
N MET A 188 -3.37 8.00 -10.89
CA MET A 188 -2.31 9.00 -11.00
C MET A 188 -1.01 8.36 -10.50
N VAL A 189 0.07 8.53 -11.25
CA VAL A 189 1.43 8.22 -10.81
C VAL A 189 2.16 9.52 -10.54
N LEU A 190 2.68 9.66 -9.32
CA LEU A 190 3.59 10.74 -8.93
C LEU A 190 4.94 10.13 -8.60
N LEU A 191 5.99 10.62 -9.23
CA LEU A 191 7.38 10.38 -8.86
C LEU A 191 8.08 11.72 -8.75
N HIS A 192 8.64 12.02 -7.58
CA HIS A 192 9.33 13.27 -7.31
C HIS A 192 10.68 13.00 -6.66
N HIS A 193 11.74 13.50 -7.27
CA HIS A 193 13.09 13.49 -6.74
C HIS A 193 13.50 14.90 -6.36
N GLU A 194 14.10 15.06 -5.19
CA GLU A 194 14.82 16.25 -4.76
C GLU A 194 16.26 15.87 -4.44
N VAL A 195 17.21 16.63 -4.98
CA VAL A 195 18.65 16.46 -4.74
C VAL A 195 19.22 17.81 -4.28
N GLU A 196 19.80 17.84 -3.09
CA GLU A 196 20.57 18.99 -2.61
C GLU A 196 22.06 18.72 -2.82
N VAL A 197 22.76 19.69 -3.40
CA VAL A 197 24.11 19.54 -3.92
C VAL A 197 25.01 20.65 -3.41
N GLU A 198 26.18 20.27 -2.92
CA GLU A 198 27.27 21.20 -2.61
C GLU A 198 28.40 21.05 -3.62
N TYR A 199 28.80 22.15 -4.24
CA TYR A 199 29.94 22.20 -5.15
C TYR A 199 31.21 22.68 -4.44
N PRO A 200 32.40 22.23 -4.88
CA PRO A 200 33.66 22.51 -4.19
C PRO A 200 34.14 23.97 -4.31
N ASP A 201 33.50 24.78 -5.15
CA ASP A 201 33.87 26.17 -5.44
C ASP A 201 33.26 27.19 -4.46
N GLY A 202 32.56 26.71 -3.42
CA GLY A 202 31.95 27.56 -2.38
C GLY A 202 30.67 28.23 -2.84
N GLN A 203 30.10 27.83 -3.98
CA GLN A 203 28.76 28.27 -4.37
C GLN A 203 27.71 27.83 -3.33
N PRO A 204 26.60 28.58 -3.20
CA PRO A 204 25.47 28.16 -2.40
C PRO A 204 24.99 26.76 -2.82
N THR A 205 24.47 25.98 -1.87
CA THR A 205 23.88 24.67 -2.14
C THR A 205 22.83 24.78 -3.25
N GLU A 206 22.99 23.98 -4.31
CA GLU A 206 22.01 23.87 -5.40
C GLU A 206 20.92 22.85 -5.01
N LYS A 207 19.66 23.13 -5.32
CA LYS A 207 18.56 22.17 -5.20
C LYS A 207 18.05 21.82 -6.59
N HIS A 208 18.12 20.55 -6.95
CA HIS A 208 17.58 20.02 -8.21
C HIS A 208 16.33 19.20 -7.92
N GLN A 209 15.36 19.28 -8.83
CA GLN A 209 14.10 18.56 -8.72
C GLN A 209 13.76 17.88 -10.05
N ALA A 210 13.19 16.69 -9.98
CA ALA A 210 12.62 15.99 -11.13
C ALA A 210 11.26 15.43 -10.73
N THR A 211 10.22 15.80 -11.49
CA THR A 211 8.84 15.39 -11.22
C THR A 211 8.25 14.72 -12.45
N LEU A 212 7.73 13.51 -12.28
CA LEU A 212 6.83 12.85 -13.20
C LEU A 212 5.43 12.84 -12.55
N LEU A 213 4.46 13.38 -13.27
CA LEU A 213 3.05 13.34 -12.90
C LEU A 213 2.27 12.85 -14.12
N GLU A 214 1.73 11.64 -14.04
CA GLU A 214 0.95 11.03 -15.11
C GLU A 214 -0.43 10.62 -14.59
N PHE A 215 -1.47 10.86 -15.39
CA PHE A 215 -2.84 10.43 -15.08
C PHE A 215 -3.28 9.31 -16.02
N GLY A 216 -4.09 8.39 -15.51
CA GLY A 216 -4.72 7.37 -16.35
C GLY A 216 -5.57 8.02 -17.45
N LYS A 217 -5.59 7.41 -18.63
CA LYS A 217 -6.26 7.96 -19.83
C LYS A 217 -7.36 7.02 -20.29
N VAL A 218 -8.44 7.60 -20.79
CA VAL A 218 -9.50 6.86 -21.49
C VAL A 218 -9.47 7.29 -22.95
N GLU A 219 -9.06 6.39 -23.83
CA GLU A 219 -9.00 6.63 -25.28
C GLU A 219 -9.81 5.56 -26.01
N ASN A 220 -10.74 5.98 -26.88
CA ASN A 220 -11.61 5.08 -27.67
C ASN A 220 -12.36 4.04 -26.81
N GLY A 221 -12.78 4.42 -25.61
CA GLY A 221 -13.49 3.54 -24.67
C GLY A 221 -12.60 2.51 -23.95
N ARG A 222 -11.27 2.55 -24.16
CA ARG A 222 -10.30 1.75 -23.42
C ARG A 222 -9.63 2.63 -22.37
N SER A 223 -9.63 2.16 -21.12
CA SER A 223 -8.91 2.81 -20.02
C SER A 223 -7.51 2.22 -19.90
N THR A 224 -6.50 3.08 -19.90
CA THR A 224 -5.11 2.75 -19.60
C THR A 224 -4.72 3.49 -18.32
N THR A 225 -4.38 2.73 -17.28
CA THR A 225 -3.96 3.33 -16.01
C THR A 225 -2.57 3.96 -16.15
N ALA A 226 -2.31 5.06 -15.44
CA ALA A 226 -0.98 5.65 -15.35
C ALA A 226 0.04 4.62 -14.87
N MET A 227 -0.34 3.79 -13.89
CA MET A 227 0.51 2.71 -13.39
C MET A 227 0.90 1.72 -14.48
N ALA A 228 -0.06 1.23 -15.27
CA ALA A 228 0.22 0.29 -16.35
C ALA A 228 1.12 0.93 -17.41
N LEU A 229 0.86 2.18 -17.77
CA LEU A 229 1.64 2.93 -18.75
C LEU A 229 3.09 3.11 -18.29
N THR A 230 3.32 3.62 -17.08
CA THR A 230 4.67 3.93 -16.59
C THR A 230 5.50 2.68 -16.34
N VAL A 231 4.86 1.57 -15.95
CA VAL A 231 5.56 0.28 -15.81
C VAL A 231 5.88 -0.32 -17.19
N ALA A 232 4.92 -0.29 -18.12
CA ALA A 232 5.10 -0.87 -19.45
C ALA A 232 6.20 -0.15 -20.25
N ILE A 233 6.21 1.18 -20.27
CA ILE A 233 7.24 1.97 -20.97
C ILE A 233 8.63 1.63 -20.45
N ALA A 234 8.80 1.55 -19.12
CA ALA A 234 10.09 1.19 -18.52
C ALA A 234 10.56 -0.22 -18.90
N THR A 235 9.64 -1.15 -19.14
CA THR A 235 9.98 -2.50 -19.61
C THR A 235 10.26 -2.56 -21.11
N ASP A 236 9.56 -1.76 -21.92
CA ASP A 236 9.68 -1.76 -23.39
C ASP A 236 10.97 -1.06 -23.84
N GLU A 237 11.33 0.06 -23.23
CA GLU A 237 12.61 0.73 -23.45
C GLU A 237 13.80 -0.18 -23.10
N ARG A 238 13.61 -1.11 -22.17
CA ARG A 238 14.62 -2.12 -21.82
C ARG A 238 14.79 -3.16 -22.93
N SER A 239 13.71 -3.57 -23.60
CA SER A 239 13.81 -4.43 -24.78
C SER A 239 14.44 -3.70 -25.96
N ASP A 240 14.15 -2.42 -26.16
CA ASP A 240 14.72 -1.64 -27.26
C ASP A 240 16.20 -1.32 -27.03
N GLN A 241 16.62 -1.00 -25.80
CA GLN A 241 18.05 -0.87 -25.49
C GLN A 241 18.81 -2.19 -25.60
N ALA A 242 18.15 -3.33 -25.38
CA ALA A 242 18.72 -4.66 -25.60
C ALA A 242 18.75 -5.06 -27.09
N SER A 243 17.80 -4.56 -27.91
CA SER A 243 17.71 -4.86 -29.34
C SER A 243 18.58 -3.92 -30.19
N ALA A 244 18.66 -2.64 -29.85
CA ALA A 244 19.42 -1.61 -30.57
C ALA A 244 20.94 -1.78 -30.46
N THR A 245 21.43 -2.52 -29.47
CA THR A 245 22.86 -2.76 -29.28
C THR A 245 23.37 -3.97 -30.05
N GLY A 246 22.53 -4.64 -30.87
CA GLY A 246 22.93 -5.68 -31.82
C GLY A 246 23.63 -6.90 -31.20
N ASN A 247 23.67 -6.95 -29.88
CA ASN A 247 24.40 -7.91 -29.08
C ASN A 247 23.51 -8.20 -27.87
N LEU A 248 22.81 -9.34 -27.89
CA LEU A 248 22.19 -9.98 -26.71
C LEU A 248 23.20 -10.26 -25.56
N HIS A 249 24.44 -9.78 -25.68
CA HIS A 249 25.58 -10.13 -24.84
C HIS A 249 26.60 -9.00 -24.58
N SER A 250 26.35 -7.73 -24.97
CA SER A 250 27.42 -6.69 -24.83
C SER A 250 27.05 -5.30 -24.31
N SER A 251 25.78 -4.87 -24.29
CA SER A 251 25.43 -3.57 -23.68
C SER A 251 25.07 -3.65 -22.20
N ILE A 252 24.87 -4.87 -21.70
CA ILE A 252 24.76 -5.20 -20.29
C ILE A 252 25.89 -6.21 -20.05
N GLY A 253 27.05 -5.72 -19.62
CA GLY A 253 28.28 -6.53 -19.47
C GLY A 253 28.24 -7.54 -18.32
N ASP A 254 27.18 -7.56 -17.52
CA ASP A 254 27.05 -8.43 -16.37
C ASP A 254 26.24 -9.68 -16.68
N LEU A 255 26.95 -10.82 -16.72
CA LEU A 255 26.34 -12.15 -16.58
C LEU A 255 25.89 -12.34 -15.12
N GLY A 256 24.72 -11.80 -14.80
CA GLY A 256 24.15 -11.85 -13.45
C GLY A 256 22.74 -11.26 -13.38
N VAL A 257 22.15 -11.20 -12.18
CA VAL A 257 20.90 -10.49 -11.95
C VAL A 257 21.17 -8.99 -12.08
N VAL A 258 20.85 -8.41 -13.24
CA VAL A 258 21.10 -6.99 -13.52
C VAL A 258 19.94 -6.12 -13.04
N ARG A 259 20.24 -5.21 -12.12
CA ARG A 259 19.36 -4.12 -11.68
C ARG A 259 19.89 -2.81 -12.24
N HIS A 260 19.02 -1.82 -12.43
CA HIS A 260 19.48 -0.46 -12.63
C HIS A 260 20.10 0.01 -11.30
N GLN A 261 21.41 -0.14 -11.15
CA GLN A 261 22.15 0.48 -10.05
C GLN A 261 22.48 1.91 -10.46
N ALA A 262 22.24 2.84 -9.53
CA ALA A 262 22.91 4.12 -9.55
C ALA A 262 24.17 3.91 -8.71
N ASP A 263 25.33 3.91 -9.36
CA ASP A 263 26.62 4.00 -8.68
C ASP A 263 26.83 5.41 -8.11
#